data_AF-A0A959CRP1-F1
#
_entry.id   AF-A0A959CRP1-F1
#
_cell.length_a   1.000
_cell.length_b   1.000
_cell.length_c   1.000
_cell.angle_alpha   90.00
_cell.angle_beta   90.00
_cell.angle_gamma   90.00
#
_symmetry.space_group_name_H-M   'P 1'
#
loop_
_entity.id
_entity.type
_entity.pdbx_description
1 polymer ?
#
loop_
_entity_poly.entity_id
_entity_poly.type
_entity_poly.pdbx_seq_one_letter_code
_entity_poly.pdbx_strand_id
1 'polypeptide(L)'
;QGNQVVALQMDGPIEVTTWNNNFLRVQMQVTLKEGSEALLKSLVQAGRYNLRYEIDEEAYKVLAPKLDFEVKVGGKPLQDEVSYIVFAPENVIVKVPENKSAGGADPSSSL
;
A
#
# COMPACT_ATOMS: atom_id res chain seq x y z
N GLN A 1 24.42 10.21 -9.80
CA GLN A 1 23.58 8.99 -9.71
C GLN A 1 22.16 9.46 -9.92
N GLY A 2 21.43 8.85 -10.86
CA GLY A 2 20.05 9.25 -11.17
C GLY A 2 19.09 8.84 -10.05
N ASN A 3 18.03 9.61 -9.85
CA ASN A 3 16.99 9.26 -8.89
C ASN A 3 16.29 7.96 -9.34
N GLN A 4 16.05 7.05 -8.40
CA GLN A 4 15.26 5.84 -8.67
C GLN A 4 13.78 6.17 -8.52
N VAL A 5 12.96 5.79 -9.50
CA VAL A 5 11.52 6.05 -9.48
C VAL A 5 10.78 4.78 -9.05
N VAL A 6 9.90 4.92 -8.07
CA VAL A 6 9.00 3.85 -7.59
C VAL A 6 7.56 4.31 -7.75
N ALA A 7 6.74 3.55 -8.47
CA ALA A 7 5.31 3.78 -8.63
C ALA A 7 4.53 2.81 -7.73
N LEU A 8 3.69 3.34 -6.84
CA LEU A 8 2.87 2.55 -5.93
C LEU A 8 1.49 2.31 -6.56
N GLN A 9 1.23 1.11 -7.05
CA GLN A 9 -0.05 0.72 -7.66
C GLN A 9 -0.81 -0.19 -6.70
N MET A 10 -1.26 0.39 -5.60
CA MET A 10 -2.00 -0.30 -4.53
C MET A 10 -3.19 0.53 -4.11
N ASP A 11 -4.32 -0.13 -3.86
CA ASP A 11 -5.54 0.52 -3.40
C ASP A 11 -5.53 0.70 -1.88
N GLY A 12 -5.77 1.92 -1.43
CA GLY A 12 -5.89 2.27 -0.01
C GLY A 12 -5.12 3.53 0.35
N PRO A 13 -5.25 4.02 1.60
CA PRO A 13 -4.47 5.14 2.08
C PRO A 13 -2.97 4.80 2.08
N ILE A 14 -2.15 5.69 1.52
CA ILE A 14 -0.69 5.55 1.47
C ILE A 14 -0.07 6.80 2.12
N GLU A 15 0.71 6.58 3.17
CA GLU A 15 1.59 7.59 3.75
C GLU A 15 3.02 7.33 3.27
N VAL A 16 3.72 8.38 2.83
CA VAL A 16 5.12 8.30 2.41
C VAL A 16 5.97 9.10 3.37
N THR A 17 7.02 8.48 3.90
CA THR A 17 8.00 9.11 4.78
C THR A 17 9.41 8.82 4.31
N THR A 18 10.30 9.78 4.52
CA THR A 18 11.71 9.64 4.17
C THR A 18 12.47 9.02 5.34
N TRP A 19 13.40 8.12 5.05
CA TRP A 19 14.24 7.51 6.09
C TRP A 19 15.69 7.31 5.65
N ASN A 20 16.59 7.26 6.64
CA ASN A 20 18.01 7.02 6.42
C ASN A 20 18.29 5.51 6.31
N ASN A 21 18.00 4.95 5.14
CA ASN A 21 18.29 3.56 4.81
C ASN A 21 18.56 3.40 3.30
N ASN A 22 19.09 2.25 2.86
CA ASN A 22 19.41 1.97 1.47
C ASN A 22 18.37 1.11 0.73
N PHE A 23 17.23 0.82 1.38
CA PHE A 23 16.12 0.10 0.79
C PHE A 23 14.81 0.85 1.03
N LEU A 24 13.84 0.62 0.15
CA LEU A 24 12.46 1.04 0.36
C LEU A 24 11.74 -0.03 1.18
N ARG A 25 10.96 0.40 2.18
CA ARG A 25 10.11 -0.49 2.97
C ARG A 25 8.66 -0.09 2.83
N VAL A 26 7.81 -1.06 2.55
CA VAL A 26 6.35 -0.92 2.62
C VAL A 26 5.86 -1.66 3.85
N GLN A 27 5.20 -0.94 4.74
CA GLN A 27 4.46 -1.52 5.86
C GLN A 27 2.98 -1.49 5.52
N MET A 28 2.34 -2.66 5.50
CA MET A 28 0.90 -2.80 5.31
C MET A 28 0.22 -3.03 6.66
N GLN A 29 -0.83 -2.28 6.94
CA GLN A 29 -1.74 -2.55 8.03
C GLN A 29 -3.02 -3.16 7.46
N VAL A 30 -3.49 -4.25 8.07
CA VAL A 30 -4.69 -4.99 7.64
C VAL A 30 -5.66 -5.06 8.82
N THR A 31 -6.91 -4.68 8.59
CA THR A 31 -8.00 -4.77 9.57
C THR A 31 -9.12 -5.62 9.02
N LEU A 32 -9.54 -6.68 9.74
CA LEU A 32 -10.74 -7.45 9.42
C LEU A 32 -11.91 -6.92 10.24
N LYS A 33 -13.00 -6.49 9.58
CA LYS A 33 -14.23 -6.05 10.28
C LYS A 33 -14.92 -7.20 11.01
N GLU A 34 -14.97 -8.34 10.33
CA GLU A 34 -15.50 -9.58 10.86
C GLU A 34 -14.47 -10.69 10.59
N GLY A 35 -14.04 -11.39 11.62
CA GLY A 35 -13.06 -12.46 11.47
C GLY A 35 -12.33 -12.80 12.77
N SER A 36 -11.48 -13.81 12.70
CA SER A 36 -10.58 -14.21 13.79
C SER A 36 -9.13 -13.98 13.38
N GLU A 37 -8.25 -13.89 14.38
CA GLU A 37 -6.80 -13.86 14.14
C GLU A 37 -6.35 -15.10 13.33
N ALA A 38 -6.98 -16.26 13.56
CA ALA A 38 -6.71 -17.47 12.80
C ALA A 38 -7.05 -17.30 11.31
N LEU A 39 -8.20 -16.70 10.99
CA LEU A 39 -8.56 -16.39 9.60
C LEU A 39 -7.57 -15.41 8.97
N LEU A 40 -7.19 -14.34 9.69
CA LEU A 40 -6.20 -13.37 9.20
C LEU A 40 -4.87 -14.08 8.88
N LYS A 41 -4.39 -14.93 9.79
CA LYS A 41 -3.18 -15.75 9.60
C LYS A 41 -3.29 -16.63 8.36
N SER A 42 -4.43 -17.30 8.14
CA SER A 42 -4.64 -18.12 6.94
C SER A 42 -4.63 -17.29 5.65
N LEU A 43 -5.24 -16.10 5.66
CA LEU A 43 -5.23 -15.19 4.50
C LEU A 43 -3.82 -14.68 4.17
N VAL A 44 -3.03 -14.35 5.21
CA VAL A 44 -1.62 -13.99 5.07
C VAL A 44 -0.82 -15.17 4.50
N GLN A 45 -1.01 -16.38 5.02
CA GLN A 45 -0.33 -17.58 4.52
C GLN A 45 -0.71 -17.93 3.08
N ALA A 46 -1.96 -17.73 2.68
CA ALA A 46 -2.42 -17.85 1.29
C ALA A 46 -1.87 -16.73 0.38
N GLY A 47 -1.19 -15.74 0.97
CA GLY A 47 -0.55 -14.64 0.30
C GLY A 47 -1.52 -13.59 -0.23
N ARG A 48 -2.74 -13.46 0.34
CA ARG A 48 -3.71 -12.43 -0.06
C ARG A 48 -3.10 -11.02 0.01
N TYR A 49 -2.32 -10.78 1.06
CA TYR A 49 -1.69 -9.50 1.36
C TYR A 49 -0.25 -9.39 0.84
N ASN A 50 0.18 -10.29 -0.06
CA ASN A 50 1.53 -10.23 -0.59
C ASN A 50 1.64 -9.09 -1.60
N LEU A 51 2.64 -8.24 -1.38
CA LEU A 51 3.07 -7.27 -2.37
C LEU A 51 3.95 -7.95 -3.43
N ARG A 52 3.83 -7.49 -4.67
CA ARG A 52 4.73 -7.82 -5.76
C ARG A 52 5.40 -6.56 -6.25
N TYR A 53 6.58 -6.73 -6.84
CA TYR A 53 7.18 -5.66 -7.62
C TYR A 53 7.42 -6.14 -9.04
N GLU A 54 7.30 -5.20 -9.96
CA GLU A 54 7.61 -5.36 -11.37
C GLU A 54 8.54 -4.23 -11.77
N ILE A 55 9.44 -4.51 -12.72
CA ILE A 55 10.32 -3.50 -13.28
C ILE A 55 9.82 -3.27 -14.70
N ASP A 56 9.47 -2.03 -15.02
CA ASP A 56 9.27 -1.59 -16.41
C ASP A 56 10.45 -0.71 -16.86
N GLU A 57 10.38 -0.17 -18.07
CA GLU A 57 11.49 0.53 -18.71
C GLU A 57 11.99 1.76 -17.92
N GLU A 58 11.19 2.31 -17.00
CA GLU A 58 11.50 3.57 -16.29
C GLU A 58 11.29 3.55 -14.77
N ALA A 59 10.59 2.56 -14.21
CA ALA A 59 10.23 2.55 -12.79
C ALA A 59 10.10 1.14 -12.17
N TYR A 60 10.26 1.10 -10.85
CA TYR A 60 9.83 -0.03 -10.04
C TYR A 60 8.34 0.16 -9.69
N LYS A 61 7.50 -0.79 -10.08
CA LYS A 61 6.08 -0.82 -9.69
C LYS A 61 5.88 -1.69 -8.47
N VAL A 62 5.18 -1.21 -7.46
CA VAL A 62 4.75 -2.02 -6.31
C VAL A 62 3.24 -2.26 -6.41
N LEU A 63 2.84 -3.53 -6.34
CA LEU A 63 1.48 -4.00 -6.64
C LEU A 63 0.95 -4.87 -5.51
N ALA A 64 -0.37 -4.88 -5.31
CA ALA A 64 -1.07 -5.79 -4.39
C ALA A 64 -2.13 -6.64 -5.13
N PRO A 65 -1.74 -7.44 -6.14
CA PRO A 65 -2.68 -7.97 -7.14
C PRO A 65 -3.75 -8.90 -6.58
N LYS A 66 -3.52 -9.49 -5.41
CA LYS A 66 -4.48 -10.40 -4.77
C LYS A 66 -5.58 -9.70 -3.97
N LEU A 67 -5.46 -8.39 -3.76
CA LEU A 67 -6.48 -7.57 -3.07
C LEU A 67 -7.60 -7.14 -4.02
N ASP A 68 -7.31 -7.03 -5.31
CA ASP A 68 -8.29 -6.66 -6.35
C ASP A 68 -9.38 -7.74 -6.53
N PHE A 69 -9.12 -8.96 -6.08
CA PHE A 69 -10.06 -10.07 -6.19
C PHE A 69 -10.97 -10.17 -4.96
N GLU A 70 -12.27 -10.26 -5.23
CA GLU A 70 -13.27 -10.59 -4.22
C GLU A 70 -13.02 -12.01 -3.68
N VAL A 71 -12.91 -12.14 -2.36
CA VAL A 71 -12.80 -13.43 -1.66
C VAL A 71 -14.02 -13.59 -0.77
N LYS A 72 -14.55 -14.81 -0.70
CA LYS A 72 -15.67 -15.15 0.18
C LYS A 72 -15.20 -16.11 1.28
N VAL A 73 -15.62 -15.83 2.50
CA VAL A 73 -15.38 -16.69 3.68
C VAL A 73 -16.74 -17.09 4.25
N GLY A 74 -17.04 -18.39 4.27
CA GLY A 74 -18.34 -18.88 4.72
C GLY A 74 -19.52 -18.35 3.88
N GLY A 75 -19.31 -18.10 2.59
CA GLY A 75 -20.32 -17.58 1.67
C GLY A 75 -20.53 -16.05 1.70
N LYS A 76 -19.91 -15.35 2.66
CA LYS A 76 -19.95 -13.88 2.75
C LYS A 76 -18.69 -13.25 2.14
N PRO A 77 -18.78 -12.09 1.47
CA PRO A 77 -17.59 -11.34 1.05
C PRO A 77 -16.70 -11.01 2.25
N LEU A 78 -15.40 -11.19 2.09
CA LEU A 78 -14.41 -10.75 3.06
C LEU A 78 -14.44 -9.22 3.14
N GLN A 79 -14.49 -8.70 4.36
CA GLN A 79 -14.48 -7.26 4.62
C GLN A 79 -13.17 -6.89 5.33
N ASP A 80 -12.13 -6.70 4.52
CA ASP A 80 -10.82 -6.23 4.94
C ASP A 80 -10.59 -4.76 4.54
N GLU A 81 -9.90 -4.02 5.41
CA GLU A 81 -9.40 -2.68 5.13
C GLU A 81 -7.88 -2.69 5.21
N VAL A 82 -7.24 -2.09 4.21
CA VAL A 82 -5.78 -2.03 4.08
C VAL A 82 -5.29 -0.59 4.02
N SER A 83 -4.17 -0.32 4.66
CA SER A 83 -3.44 0.95 4.55
C SER A 83 -1.93 0.71 4.55
N TYR A 84 -1.18 1.70 4.08
CA TYR A 84 0.24 1.57 3.83
C TYR A 84 1.04 2.73 4.40
N ILE A 85 2.21 2.41 4.95
CA ILE A 85 3.26 3.38 5.26
C ILE A 85 4.50 2.98 4.45
N VAL A 86 4.98 3.89 3.62
CA VAL A 86 6.13 3.69 2.74
C VAL A 86 7.30 4.52 3.25
N PHE A 87 8.35 3.82 3.64
CA PHE A 87 9.61 4.43 4.04
C PHE A 87 10.57 4.41 2.86
N ALA A 88 10.84 5.59 2.29
CA ALA A 88 11.65 5.75 1.09
C ALA A 88 13.00 6.42 1.41
N PRO A 89 14.12 5.94 0.86
CA PRO A 89 15.39 6.65 0.92
C PRO A 89 15.31 8.03 0.23
N GLU A 90 16.18 8.97 0.62
CA GLU A 90 16.20 10.33 0.07
C GLU A 90 16.40 10.40 -1.46
N ASN A 91 17.05 9.40 -2.05
CA ASN A 91 17.32 9.31 -3.49
C ASN A 91 16.23 8.57 -4.29
N VAL A 92 15.10 8.23 -3.66
CA VAL A 92 13.97 7.54 -4.28
C VAL A 92 12.79 8.48 -4.44
N ILE A 93 12.30 8.65 -5.67
CA ILE A 93 11.07 9.38 -5.97
C ILE A 93 9.91 8.39 -5.95
N VAL A 94 8.99 8.57 -5.00
CA VAL A 94 7.76 7.77 -4.88
C VAL A 94 6.62 8.46 -5.60
N LYS A 95 6.01 7.78 -6.57
CA LYS A 95 4.79 8.20 -7.28
C LYS A 95 3.59 7.45 -6.70
N VAL A 96 2.64 8.19 -6.13
CA VAL A 96 1.34 7.68 -5.69
C VAL A 96 0.31 8.06 -6.76
N PRO A 97 -0.53 7.14 -7.26
CA PRO A 97 -1.59 7.45 -8.21
C PRO A 97 -2.56 8.45 -7.57
N GLU A 98 -2.92 9.50 -8.31
CA GLU A 98 -3.72 10.64 -7.81
C GLU A 98 -5.14 10.28 -7.34
N ASN A 99 -5.55 9.02 -7.46
CA ASN A 99 -6.79 8.56 -6.86
C ASN A 99 -6.57 8.19 -5.39
N LYS A 100 -6.80 9.19 -4.52
CA LYS A 100 -6.95 9.14 -3.05
C LYS A 100 -5.72 9.49 -2.22
N SER A 101 -5.08 10.61 -2.53
CA SER A 101 -4.49 11.43 -1.48
C SER A 101 -5.63 11.99 -0.61
N ALA A 102 -5.88 11.40 0.56
CA ALA A 102 -6.71 12.04 1.58
C ALA A 102 -6.07 13.40 1.89
N GLY A 103 -6.88 14.46 1.71
CA GLY A 103 -6.41 15.82 1.52
C GLY A 103 -5.49 16.33 2.62
N GLY A 104 -4.43 17.01 2.18
CA GLY A 104 -3.81 18.05 2.98
C GLY A 104 -4.86 19.12 3.26
N ALA A 105 -5.31 19.20 4.50
CA ALA A 105 -5.92 20.40 5.03
C ALA A 105 -4.79 21.41 5.26
N ASP A 106 -4.73 22.45 4.43
CA ASP A 106 -4.48 23.85 4.83
C ASP A 106 -4.36 24.75 3.57
N PRO A 107 -4.68 26.06 3.63
CA PRO A 107 -4.75 26.89 4.84
C PRO A 107 -6.05 27.70 4.98
N SER A 108 -6.33 28.09 6.22
CA SER A 108 -7.14 29.26 6.61
C SER A 108 -7.39 30.27 5.50
N SER A 109 -8.55 30.15 4.87
CA SER A 109 -9.26 31.28 4.28
C SER A 109 -10.52 31.44 5.10
N SER A 110 -10.55 32.44 5.99
CA SER A 110 -11.74 33.25 6.33
C SER A 110 -11.45 34.14 7.54
N LEU A 111 -11.76 35.42 7.33
CA LEU A 111 -11.93 36.56 8.27
C LEU A 111 -10.71 37.45 8.51
#